data_AF-A0A314LFR3-F1
#
_entry.id   AF-A0A314LFR3-F1
#
_cell.length_a   1.000
_cell.length_b   1.000
_cell.length_c   1.000
_cell.angle_alpha   90.00
_cell.angle_beta   90.00
_cell.angle_gamma   90.00
#
_symmetry.space_group_name_H-M   'P 1'
#
loop_
_entity.id
_entity.type
_entity.pdbx_description
1 polymer ?
#
loop_
_entity_poly.entity_id
_entity_poly.type
_entity_poly.pdbx_seq_one_letter_code
_entity_poly.pdbx_strand_id
1 'polypeptide(L)'
;MEKPRIVLKFIWMEKNIGIVLDQVIPSHGTLPVSPYYFWPRKDDWEELKVLLESKPWISQKQMIILLNQSTDIINLWQRSW
;
A
#
# COMPACT_ATOMS: atom_id res chain seq x y z
N MET A 1 -19.10 16.01 4.40
CA MET A 1 -18.58 15.06 3.38
C MET A 1 -17.58 14.16 4.06
N GLU A 2 -17.83 12.85 4.10
CA GLU A 2 -16.86 11.91 4.68
C GLU A 2 -15.67 11.76 3.73
N LYS A 3 -14.45 11.79 4.29
CA LYS A 3 -13.22 11.70 3.49
C LYS A 3 -12.96 10.25 3.11
N PRO A 4 -12.61 9.96 1.84
CA PRO A 4 -12.17 8.63 1.45
C PRO A 4 -10.92 8.25 2.25
N ARG A 5 -10.86 6.99 2.69
CA ARG A 5 -9.75 6.44 3.47
C ARG A 5 -8.92 5.51 2.60
N ILE A 6 -7.60 5.60 2.72
CA ILE A 6 -6.70 4.66 2.06
C ILE A 6 -6.35 3.55 3.03
N VAL A 7 -6.43 2.32 2.54
CA VAL A 7 -6.16 1.10 3.29
C VAL A 7 -5.07 0.34 2.57
N LEU A 8 -4.02 0.01 3.30
CA LEU A 8 -2.96 -0.87 2.83
C LEU A 8 -3.36 -2.33 3.12
N LYS A 9 -3.26 -3.19 2.11
CA LYS A 9 -3.52 -4.62 2.25
C LYS A 9 -2.32 -5.42 1.77
N PHE A 10 -2.17 -6.61 2.32
CA PHE A 10 -1.05 -7.49 2.05
C PHE A 10 -1.52 -8.91 1.73
N ILE A 11 -0.77 -9.59 0.87
CA ILE A 11 -0.88 -11.04 0.65
C ILE A 11 0.44 -11.68 1.06
N TRP A 12 0.42 -12.49 2.11
CA TRP A 12 1.59 -13.21 2.58
C TRP A 12 1.73 -14.55 1.84
N MET A 13 2.87 -14.78 1.20
CA MET A 13 3.20 -16.06 0.57
C MET A 13 4.56 -16.56 1.03
N GLU A 14 4.88 -17.81 0.72
CA GLU A 14 6.12 -18.47 1.16
C GLU A 14 7.38 -17.72 0.73
N LYS A 15 7.42 -17.23 -0.51
CA LYS A 15 8.62 -16.63 -1.11
C LYS A 15 8.46 -15.16 -1.50
N ASN A 16 7.25 -14.61 -1.36
CA ASN A 16 7.00 -13.21 -1.68
C ASN A 16 5.91 -12.63 -0.78
N ILE A 17 5.86 -11.30 -0.68
CA ILE A 17 4.75 -10.56 -0.10
C ILE A 17 4.14 -9.64 -1.15
N GLY A 18 2.81 -9.69 -1.28
CA GLY A 18 2.03 -8.81 -2.14
C GLY A 18 1.58 -7.57 -1.37
N ILE A 19 1.66 -6.38 -1.98
CA ILE A 19 1.23 -5.10 -1.38
C ILE A 19 0.21 -4.44 -2.32
N VAL A 20 -0.90 -3.94 -1.78
CA VAL A 20 -1.95 -3.22 -2.55
C VAL A 20 -2.56 -2.07 -1.75
N LEU A 21 -3.00 -1.03 -2.46
CA LEU A 21 -3.75 0.09 -1.92
C LEU A 21 -5.21 0.05 -2.37
N ASP A 22 -6.10 0.16 -1.39
CA ASP A 22 -7.53 0.31 -1.60
C ASP A 22 -8.02 1.66 -1.07
N GLN A 23 -8.99 2.24 -1.77
CA GLN A 23 -9.73 3.41 -1.33
C GLN A 23 -11.10 2.97 -0.83
N VAL A 24 -11.36 3.23 0.45
CA VAL A 24 -12.66 3.03 1.07
C VAL A 24 -13.43 4.34 1.02
N ILE A 25 -14.52 4.34 0.26
CA ILE A 25 -15.43 5.46 0.13
C ILE A 25 -16.69 5.11 0.91
N PRO A 26 -17.01 5.86 1.99
CA PRO A 26 -18.25 5.67 2.70
C PRO A 26 -19.43 5.80 1.73
N SER A 27 -20.41 4.90 1.82
CA SER A 27 -21.54 4.69 0.89
C SER A 27 -21.24 4.04 -0.47
N HIS A 28 -19.99 4.00 -0.93
CA HIS A 28 -19.64 3.44 -2.26
C HIS A 28 -18.74 2.19 -2.20
N GLY A 29 -18.36 1.74 -1.00
CA GLY A 29 -17.60 0.51 -0.79
C GLY A 29 -16.09 0.71 -0.93
N THR A 30 -15.40 -0.33 -1.39
CA THR A 30 -13.93 -0.36 -1.53
C THR A 30 -13.55 -0.42 -3.01
N LEU A 31 -12.70 0.49 -3.46
CA LEU A 31 -12.19 0.54 -4.82
C LEU A 31 -10.67 0.29 -4.81
N PRO A 32 -10.14 -0.61 -5.66
CA PRO A 32 -8.71 -0.81 -5.77
C PRO A 32 -8.04 0.41 -6.41
N VAL A 33 -6.98 0.92 -5.78
CA VAL A 33 -6.20 2.08 -6.24
C VAL A 33 -4.92 1.63 -6.95
N SER A 34 -4.44 0.42 -6.64
CA SER A 34 -3.24 -0.16 -7.22
C SER A 34 -3.46 -1.63 -7.62
N PRO A 35 -2.63 -2.16 -8.54
CA PRO A 35 -2.43 -3.60 -8.64
C PRO A 35 -1.66 -4.12 -7.41
N TYR A 36 -1.52 -5.45 -7.32
CA TYR A 36 -0.59 -6.08 -6.37
C TYR A 36 0.84 -5.93 -6.87
N TYR A 37 1.69 -5.35 -6.02
CA TYR A 37 3.15 -5.35 -6.17
C TYR A 37 3.73 -6.53 -5.38
N PHE A 38 4.71 -7.27 -5.91
CA PHE A 38 5.23 -8.49 -5.28
C PHE A 38 6.74 -8.46 -4.96
N TRP A 39 7.06 -8.45 -3.67
CA TRP A 39 8.41 -8.28 -3.13
C TRP A 39 9.00 -9.65 -2.77
N PRO A 40 10.28 -9.95 -3.05
CA PRO A 40 11.35 -9.03 -3.50
C PRO A 40 11.60 -9.05 -5.02
N ARG A 41 10.63 -9.51 -5.84
CA ARG A 41 10.86 -9.70 -7.28
C ARG A 41 11.01 -8.37 -8.03
N LYS A 42 10.45 -7.30 -7.47
CA LYS A 42 10.44 -5.94 -8.00
C LYS A 42 10.54 -4.96 -6.82
N ASP A 43 11.02 -3.75 -7.09
CA ASP A 43 11.05 -2.67 -6.10
C ASP A 43 9.65 -2.08 -5.89
N ASP A 44 8.81 -2.88 -5.25
CA ASP A 44 7.40 -2.57 -5.00
C ASP A 44 7.21 -1.31 -4.15
N TRP A 45 8.16 -1.03 -3.26
CA TRP A 45 8.08 0.13 -2.38
C TRP A 45 8.22 1.42 -3.18
N GLU A 46 9.14 1.46 -4.15
CA GLU A 46 9.27 2.63 -5.03
C GLU A 46 8.05 2.77 -5.96
N GLU A 47 7.49 1.67 -6.49
CA GLU A 47 6.26 1.74 -7.30
C GLU A 47 5.06 2.26 -6.49
N LEU A 48 4.95 1.83 -5.23
CA LEU A 48 3.94 2.31 -4.29
C LEU A 48 4.10 3.82 -4.02
N LYS A 49 5.34 4.28 -3.83
CA LYS A 49 5.65 5.70 -3.62
C LYS A 49 5.29 6.54 -4.83
N VAL A 50 5.73 6.15 -6.03
CA VAL A 50 5.39 6.85 -7.28
C VAL A 50 3.88 6.90 -7.50
N LEU A 51 3.17 5.80 -7.20
CA LEU A 51 1.72 5.78 -7.29
C LEU A 51 1.07 6.78 -6.33
N LEU A 52 1.48 6.81 -5.06
CA LEU A 52 0.96 7.75 -4.07
C LEU A 52 1.24 9.21 -4.45
N GLU A 53 2.45 9.51 -4.94
CA GLU A 53 2.85 10.83 -5.44
C GLU A 53 2.00 11.27 -6.65
N SER A 54 1.56 10.32 -7.49
CA SER A 54 0.67 10.61 -8.62
C SER A 54 -0.76 11.01 -8.21
N LYS A 55 -1.15 10.86 -6.93
CA LYS A 55 -2.52 11.12 -6.45
C LYS A 55 -2.58 12.43 -5.65
N PRO A 56 -2.97 13.57 -6.27
CA PRO A 56 -2.94 14.89 -5.61
C PRO A 56 -3.92 15.03 -4.44
N TRP A 57 -4.89 14.12 -4.31
CA TRP A 57 -5.84 14.08 -3.21
C TRP A 57 -5.30 13.34 -1.96
N ILE A 58 -4.15 12.68 -2.08
CA ILE A 58 -3.44 12.06 -0.94
C ILE A 58 -2.49 13.10 -0.36
N SER A 59 -2.65 13.38 0.93
CA SER A 59 -1.73 14.32 1.60
C SER A 59 -0.34 13.68 1.81
N GLN A 60 0.71 14.50 1.80
CA GLN A 60 2.07 14.05 2.07
C GLN A 60 2.19 13.31 3.42
N LYS A 61 1.47 13.76 4.45
CA LYS A 61 1.43 13.09 5.75
C LYS A 61 0.85 11.67 5.64
N GLN A 62 -0.25 11.48 4.91
CA GLN A 62 -0.83 10.16 4.69
C GLN A 62 0.11 9.26 3.90
N MET A 63 0.75 9.80 2.86
CA MET A 63 1.74 9.07 2.08
C MET A 63 2.89 8.55 2.95
N ILE A 64 3.47 9.39 3.81
CA ILE A 64 4.54 8.97 4.73
C ILE A 64 4.08 7.86 5.68
N ILE A 65 2.86 7.96 6.23
CA ILE A 65 2.31 6.92 7.12
C ILE A 65 2.17 5.58 6.37
N LEU A 66 1.61 5.59 5.16
CA LEU A 66 1.41 4.39 4.35
C LEU A 66 2.74 3.75 3.95
N LEU A 67 3.73 4.56 3.55
CA LEU A 67 5.07 4.07 3.20
C LEU A 67 5.78 3.45 4.39
N ASN A 68 5.72 4.09 5.57
CA ASN A 68 6.32 3.53 6.79
C ASN A 68 5.66 2.21 7.19
N GLN A 69 4.33 2.12 7.16
CA GLN A 69 3.60 0.89 7.44
C GLN A 69 3.96 -0.23 6.45
N SER A 70 4.15 0.11 5.17
CA SER A 70 4.60 -0.85 4.16
C SER A 70 6.00 -1.37 4.49
N THR A 71 6.93 -0.47 4.82
CA THR A 71 8.29 -0.81 5.22
C THR A 71 8.32 -1.71 6.46
N ASP A 72 7.52 -1.41 7.48
CA ASP A 72 7.44 -2.22 8.71
C ASP A 72 6.97 -3.65 8.42
N ILE A 73 5.98 -3.82 7.56
CA ILE A 73 5.45 -5.14 7.19
C ILE A 73 6.41 -5.91 6.28
N ILE A 74 7.07 -5.25 5.33
CA ILE A 74 8.13 -5.87 4.51
C ILE A 74 9.26 -6.39 5.42
N ASN A 75 9.70 -5.56 6.37
CA ASN A 75 10.74 -5.93 7.34
C ASN A 75 10.31 -7.10 8.23
N LEU A 76 9.04 -7.12 8.66
CA LEU A 76 8.48 -8.24 9.43
C LEU A 76 8.49 -9.54 8.63
N TRP A 77 8.09 -9.48 7.35
CA TRP A 77 8.13 -10.61 6.44
C TRP A 77 9.56 -11.13 6.24
N GLN A 78 10.52 -10.24 6.01
CA GLN A 78 11.93 -10.61 5.84
C GLN A 78 12.53 -11.29 7.08
N ARG A 79 12.15 -10.87 8.29
CA ARG A 79 12.62 -11.48 9.55
C ARG A 79 11.96 -12.82 9.88
N SER A 80 10.86 -13.15 9.20
CA SER A 80 10.17 -14.42 9.37
C SER A 80 10.84 -15.56 8.57
N TRP A 81 11.96 -15.24 7.92
CA TRP A 81 12.83 -16.12 7.14
C TRP A 81 14.30 -15.94 7.56
#